data_AF-A0A382T4F6-F1
#
_entry.id   AF-A0A382T4F6-F1
#
_cell.length_a   1.000
_cell.length_b   1.000
_cell.length_c   1.000
_cell.angle_alpha   90.00
_cell.angle_beta   90.00
_cell.angle_gamma   90.00
#
_symmetry.space_group_name_H-M   'P 1'
#
loop_
_entity.id
_entity.type
_entity.pdbx_description
1 polymer ?
#
loop_
_entity_poly.entity_id
_entity_poly.type
_entity_poly.pdbx_seq_one_letter_code
_entity_poly.pdbx_strand_id
1 'polypeptide(L)'
;MSLLLTECDPRGICLRINERSPLGGLFEGDRSRLHPDSRLAWRISPEPFWLTREQLSFLEALGPLLLEFQRAANLLYHQSVKGLQPAWV
;
A
#
# COMPACT_ATOMS: atom_id res chain seq x y z
N MET A 1 19.36 6.79 -15.82
CA MET A 1 20.03 7.92 -15.15
C MET A 1 19.99 7.68 -13.66
N SER A 2 20.97 6.92 -13.18
CA SER A 2 21.21 6.66 -11.76
C SER A 2 21.38 8.01 -11.06
N LEU A 3 20.42 8.40 -10.22
CA LEU A 3 20.63 9.49 -9.30
C LEU A 3 21.80 9.07 -8.42
N LEU A 4 22.91 9.78 -8.57
CA LEU A 4 24.10 9.66 -7.73
C LEU A 4 23.64 9.71 -6.27
N LEU A 5 23.55 8.53 -5.65
CA LEU A 5 23.49 8.37 -4.22
C LEU A 5 24.83 8.87 -3.69
N THR A 6 24.95 10.20 -3.49
CA THR A 6 25.88 10.74 -2.51
C THR A 6 25.68 9.88 -1.26
N GLU A 7 26.74 9.20 -0.80
CA GLU A 7 26.72 8.22 0.30
C GLU A 7 26.03 8.78 1.55
N CYS A 8 24.70 8.76 1.55
CA CYS A 8 23.88 9.06 2.69
C CYS A 8 23.69 7.73 3.39
N ASP A 9 24.29 7.61 4.58
CA ASP A 9 24.03 6.54 5.53
C ASP A 9 22.52 6.16 5.51
N PRO A 10 22.18 4.87 5.28
CA PRO A 10 20.79 4.40 5.25
C PRO A 10 19.95 4.90 6.43
N ARG A 11 20.57 4.97 7.63
CA ARG A 11 19.90 5.51 8.81
C ARG A 11 19.58 6.99 8.66
N GLY A 12 20.51 7.79 8.13
CA GLY A 12 20.31 9.20 7.83
C GLY A 12 19.17 9.46 6.83
N ILE A 13 19.00 8.59 5.83
CA ILE A 13 17.87 8.66 4.89
C ILE A 13 16.54 8.45 5.64
N CYS A 14 16.44 7.39 6.43
CA CYS A 14 15.22 7.08 7.17
C CYS A 14 14.86 8.17 8.19
N LEU A 15 15.85 8.68 8.94
CA LEU A 15 15.64 9.77 9.90
C LEU A 15 15.12 11.04 9.20
N ARG A 16 15.72 11.41 8.07
CA ARG A 16 15.27 12.56 7.29
C ARG A 16 13.83 12.40 6.78
N ILE A 17 13.42 11.20 6.35
CA ILE A 17 12.02 10.94 5.95
C ILE A 17 11.10 11.05 7.18
N ASN A 18 11.49 10.48 8.32
CA ASN A 18 10.74 10.59 9.57
C ASN A 18 10.54 12.06 9.99
N GLU A 19 11.61 12.85 9.99
CA GLU A 19 11.61 14.26 10.40
C GLU A 19 10.85 15.20 9.45
N ARG A 20 10.73 14.84 8.18
CA ARG A 20 9.94 15.60 7.19
C ARG A 20 8.49 15.16 7.12
N SER A 21 8.15 14.02 7.73
CA SER A 21 6.77 13.55 7.79
C SER A 21 5.92 14.43 8.71
N PRO A 22 4.63 14.65 8.36
CA PRO A 22 3.74 15.48 9.17
C PRO A 22 3.58 14.92 10.58
N LEU A 23 3.45 15.82 11.56
CA LEU A 23 3.13 15.47 12.94
C LEU A 23 1.71 14.86 12.97
N GLY A 24 1.58 13.65 13.51
CA GLY A 24 0.36 12.84 13.42
C GLY A 24 0.40 11.73 12.36
N GLY A 25 1.41 11.76 11.46
CA GLY A 25 1.60 10.74 10.43
C GLY A 25 0.74 10.94 9.19
N LEU A 26 0.97 10.12 8.16
CA LEU A 26 0.14 10.08 6.94
C LEU A 26 -1.07 9.15 7.07
N PHE A 27 -0.98 8.15 7.96
CA PHE A 27 -1.95 7.09 8.19
C PHE A 27 -1.96 6.74 9.67
N GLU A 28 -3.07 6.18 10.14
CA GLU A 28 -3.17 5.61 11.48
C GLU A 28 -2.54 4.21 11.53
N GLY A 29 -2.09 3.77 12.70
CA GLY A 29 -1.50 2.45 12.87
C GLY A 29 -1.09 2.16 14.31
N ASP A 30 -0.73 0.90 14.58
CA ASP A 30 -0.25 0.48 15.90
C ASP A 30 1.10 1.14 16.23
N ARG A 31 1.17 1.81 17.39
CA ARG A 31 2.35 2.51 17.88
C ARG A 31 3.01 1.84 19.09
N SER A 32 2.46 0.72 19.56
CA SER A 32 2.89 0.03 20.77
C SER A 32 4.37 -0.40 20.75
N ARG A 33 4.91 -0.64 19.55
CA ARG A 33 6.29 -1.10 19.32
C ARG A 33 7.16 -0.10 18.56
N LEU A 34 6.84 1.20 18.64
CA LEU A 34 7.59 2.25 17.95
C LEU A 34 8.46 3.05 18.91
N HIS A 35 9.56 3.58 18.38
CA HIS A 35 10.37 4.55 19.12
C HIS A 35 9.52 5.82 19.40
N PRO A 36 9.63 6.45 20.59
CA PRO A 36 8.87 7.64 20.93
C PRO A 36 8.99 8.78 19.90
N ASP A 37 10.17 8.92 19.30
CA ASP A 37 10.45 9.96 18.27
C ASP A 37 10.00 9.58 16.84
N SER A 38 9.40 8.41 16.65
CA SER A 38 8.87 8.00 15.36
C SER A 38 7.60 8.81 15.05
N ARG A 39 7.64 9.61 13.99
CA ARG A 39 6.46 10.36 13.51
C ARG A 39 5.48 9.47 12.75
N LEU A 40 5.98 8.43 12.12
CA LEU A 40 5.19 7.47 11.35
C LEU A 40 4.83 6.23 12.19
N ALA A 41 3.70 5.61 11.88
CA ALA A 41 3.24 4.38 12.53
C ALA A 41 3.78 3.09 11.87
N TRP A 42 4.72 3.23 10.93
CA TRP A 42 5.30 2.13 10.15
C TRP A 42 6.78 2.35 9.90
N ARG A 43 7.44 1.29 9.41
CA ARG A 43 8.87 1.29 9.10
C ARG A 43 9.16 2.03 7.80
N ILE A 44 10.27 2.75 7.78
CA ILE A 44 10.77 3.49 6.62
C ILE A 44 11.88 2.66 5.97
N SER A 45 11.80 2.46 4.65
CA SER A 45 12.87 1.87 3.87
C SER A 45 13.89 2.96 3.49
N PRO A 46 15.21 2.70 3.57
CA PRO A 46 16.23 3.63 3.09
C PRO A 46 16.26 3.74 1.56
N GLU A 47 15.63 2.79 0.85
CA GLU A 47 15.55 2.77 -0.61
C GLU A 47 14.08 2.64 -1.07
N PRO A 48 13.68 3.34 -2.14
CA PRO A 48 12.40 3.09 -2.81
C PRO A 48 12.26 1.64 -3.28
N PHE A 49 11.01 1.18 -3.39
CA PHE A 49 10.73 -0.07 -4.10
C PHE A 49 10.55 0.22 -5.59
N TRP A 50 11.57 -0.13 -6.39
CA TRP A 50 11.56 0.13 -7.82
C TRP A 50 10.66 -0.85 -8.57
N LEU A 51 9.86 -0.32 -9.50
CA LEU A 51 9.02 -1.11 -10.40
C LEU A 51 9.49 -0.94 -11.84
N THR A 52 9.48 -2.03 -12.62
CA THR A 52 9.63 -1.94 -14.07
C THR A 52 8.36 -1.35 -14.71
N ARG A 53 8.45 -0.90 -15.97
CA ARG A 53 7.26 -0.40 -16.67
C ARG A 53 6.22 -1.49 -16.87
N GLU A 54 6.67 -2.71 -17.13
CA GLU A 54 5.80 -3.87 -17.31
C GLU A 54 5.05 -4.20 -16.02
N GLN A 55 5.74 -4.14 -14.87
CA GLN A 55 5.11 -4.33 -13.55
C GLN A 55 4.09 -3.23 -13.25
N LEU A 56 4.42 -1.97 -13.54
CA LEU A 56 3.51 -0.85 -13.36
C LEU A 56 2.24 -1.03 -14.20
N SER A 57 2.37 -1.26 -15.50
CA SER A 57 1.23 -1.47 -16.41
C SER A 57 0.37 -2.66 -15.99
N PHE A 58 1.00 -3.74 -15.51
CA PHE A 58 0.28 -4.89 -14.99
C PHE A 58 -0.56 -4.55 -13.75
N LEU A 59 0.01 -3.86 -12.77
CA LEU A 59 -0.68 -3.48 -11.54
C LEU A 59 -1.84 -2.50 -11.81
N GLU A 60 -1.64 -1.54 -12.72
CA GLU A 60 -2.68 -0.60 -13.15
C GLU A 60 -3.87 -1.31 -13.81
N ALA A 61 -3.60 -2.30 -14.68
CA ALA A 61 -4.64 -3.10 -15.31
C ALA A 61 -5.34 -4.07 -14.33
N LEU A 62 -4.62 -4.59 -13.34
CA LEU A 62 -5.13 -5.56 -12.38
C LEU A 62 -6.16 -4.96 -11.41
N GLY A 63 -5.95 -3.72 -10.97
CA GLY A 63 -6.82 -3.06 -9.98
C GLY A 63 -8.32 -3.07 -10.35
N PRO A 64 -8.71 -2.55 -11.53
CA PRO A 64 -10.11 -2.58 -11.99
C PRO A 64 -10.68 -4.00 -12.12
N LEU A 65 -9.87 -4.96 -12.59
CA LEU A 65 -10.32 -6.36 -12.74
C LEU A 65 -10.66 -7.00 -11.40
N LEU A 66 -9.82 -6.80 -10.38
CA LEU A 66 -10.09 -7.29 -9.02
C LEU A 66 -11.33 -6.62 -8.42
N LEU A 67 -11.53 -5.33 -8.67
CA LEU A 67 -12.69 -4.60 -8.19
C LEU A 67 -14.00 -5.12 -8.81
N GLU A 68 -14.02 -5.32 -10.13
CA GLU A 68 -15.20 -5.88 -10.82
C GLU A 68 -15.48 -7.32 -10.39
N PHE A 69 -14.43 -8.13 -10.23
CA PHE A 69 -14.56 -9.48 -9.68
C PHE A 69 -15.19 -9.47 -8.28
N GLN A 70 -14.69 -8.62 -7.37
CA GLN A 70 -15.24 -8.50 -6.01
C GLN A 70 -16.70 -8.03 -6.02
N ARG A 71 -17.06 -7.09 -6.90
CA ARG A 71 -18.43 -6.60 -7.06
C ARG A 71 -19.36 -7.71 -7.54
N ALA A 72 -18.96 -8.47 -8.54
CA ALA A 72 -19.73 -9.60 -9.06
C ALA A 72 -19.91 -10.69 -7.99
N ALA A 73 -18.85 -11.04 -7.26
CA ALA A 73 -18.91 -12.02 -6.17
C ALA A 73 -19.85 -11.56 -5.04
N ASN A 74 -19.76 -10.29 -4.61
CA ASN A 74 -20.64 -9.73 -3.60
C ASN A 74 -22.10 -9.71 -4.07
N LEU A 75 -22.36 -9.33 -5.33
CA LEU A 75 -23.70 -9.35 -5.90
C LEU A 75 -24.28 -10.76 -5.85
N LEU A 76 -23.52 -11.75 -6.28
CA LEU A 76 -23.93 -13.15 -6.28
C LEU A 76 -24.23 -13.65 -4.86
N TYR A 77 -23.36 -13.34 -3.91
CA TYR A 77 -23.58 -13.65 -2.50
C TYR A 77 -24.90 -13.03 -1.98
N HIS A 78 -25.11 -11.74 -2.22
CA HIS A 78 -26.33 -11.06 -1.78
C HIS A 78 -27.59 -11.59 -2.45
N GLN A 79 -27.52 -11.99 -3.71
CA GLN A 79 -28.64 -12.64 -4.40
C GLN A 79 -28.91 -14.03 -3.81
N SER A 80 -27.87 -14.82 -3.55
CA SER A 80 -27.99 -16.16 -2.96
C SER A 80 -28.65 -16.13 -1.58
N VAL A 81 -28.22 -15.23 -0.69
CA VAL A 81 -28.84 -15.05 0.63
C VAL A 81 -30.33 -14.69 0.53
N LYS A 82 -30.75 -14.02 -0.55
CA LYS A 82 -32.15 -13.64 -0.81
C LYS A 82 -32.95 -14.71 -1.58
N GLY A 83 -32.32 -15.82 -1.99
CA GLY A 83 -32.96 -16.82 -2.86
C GLY A 83 -33.16 -16.36 -4.31
N LEU A 84 -32.43 -15.32 -4.74
CA LEU A 84 -32.51 -14.71 -6.06
C LEU A 84 -31.31 -15.07 -6.95
N GLN A 85 -30.49 -16.03 -6.54
CA GLN A 85 -29.35 -16.47 -7.33
C GLN A 85 -29.80 -17.13 -8.63
N PRO A 86 -28.97 -17.04 -9.68
CA PRO A 86 -29.15 -17.88 -10.86
C PRO A 86 -29.17 -19.37 -10.52
N ALA A 87 -29.93 -20.16 -11.28
CA ALA A 87 -30.11 -21.60 -11.00
C ALA A 87 -28.82 -22.44 -11.12
N TRP A 88 -27.75 -21.90 -11.69
CA TRP A 88 -26.45 -22.59 -11.81
C TRP A 88 -25.55 -22.43 -10.57
N VAL A 89 -25.97 -21.62 -9.59
CA VAL A 89 -25.29 -21.35 -8.33
C VAL A 89 -25.83 -22.28 -7.24
#